data_AF-A0A4Q9VQE5-F1
#
_entry.id   AF-A0A4Q9VQE5-F1
#
_cell.length_a   1.000
_cell.length_b   1.000
_cell.length_c   1.000
_cell.angle_alpha   90.00
_cell.angle_beta   90.00
_cell.angle_gamma   90.00
#
_symmetry.space_group_name_H-M   'P 1'
#
loop_
_entity.id
_entity.type
_entity.pdbx_description
1 polymer ?
#
loop_
_entity_poly.entity_id
_entity_poly.type
_entity_poly.pdbx_seq_one_letter_code
_entity_poly.pdbx_strand_id
1 'polypeptide(L)'
;MSLNIKDPRAHRLAQEISRATGQNMTRVVIEALQERLDRIEGRKSRASVDELLAIADRAAAHVRRPLVDHAELLYDENGLPK
;
A
#
# COMPACT_ATOMS: atom_id res chain seq x y z
N MET A 1 -26.67 2.73 15.77
CA MET A 1 -26.07 1.60 16.52
C MET A 1 -25.04 2.16 17.49
N SER A 2 -24.87 1.59 18.68
CA SER A 2 -23.85 2.02 19.65
C SER A 2 -22.72 1.01 19.75
N LEU A 3 -21.48 1.52 19.80
CA LEU A 3 -20.28 0.70 20.02
C LEU A 3 -20.02 0.62 21.53
N ASN A 4 -20.10 -0.58 22.11
CA ASN A 4 -19.85 -0.80 23.54
C ASN A 4 -18.51 -1.53 23.75
N ILE A 5 -17.53 -0.83 24.30
CA ILE A 5 -16.19 -1.37 24.59
C ILE A 5 -15.98 -1.35 26.10
N LYS A 6 -16.00 -2.53 26.73
CA LYS A 6 -15.78 -2.72 28.18
C LYS A 6 -14.34 -3.17 28.52
N ASP A 7 -13.35 -2.72 27.74
CA ASP A 7 -11.94 -2.98 28.03
C ASP A 7 -11.32 -1.75 28.73
N PRO A 8 -10.86 -1.86 30.00
CA PRO A 8 -10.22 -0.75 30.71
C PRO A 8 -8.97 -0.19 30.01
N ARG A 9 -8.27 -0.99 29.20
CA ARG A 9 -7.11 -0.53 28.42
C ARG A 9 -7.54 0.41 27.30
N ALA A 10 -8.62 0.08 26.59
CA ALA A 10 -9.15 0.94 25.53
C ALA A 10 -9.57 2.31 26.08
N HIS A 11 -10.20 2.32 27.26
CA HIS A 11 -10.55 3.56 27.95
C HIS A 11 -9.32 4.40 28.31
N ARG A 12 -8.29 3.78 28.89
CA ARG A 12 -7.03 4.47 29.26
C ARG A 12 -6.33 5.07 28.04
N LEU A 13 -6.17 4.30 26.97
CA LEU A 13 -5.54 4.77 25.73
C LEU A 13 -6.31 5.95 25.12
N ALA A 14 -7.63 5.85 25.01
CA ALA A 14 -8.46 6.94 24.49
C ALA A 14 -8.37 8.20 25.37
N GLN A 15 -8.28 8.03 26.69
CA GLN A 15 -8.13 9.14 27.64
C GLN A 15 -6.74 9.80 27.53
N GLU A 16 -5.67 9.03 27.42
CA GLU A 16 -4.31 9.55 27.27
C GLU A 16 -4.17 10.36 25.97
N ILE A 17 -4.65 9.84 24.85
CA ILE A 17 -4.63 10.55 23.56
C ILE A 17 -5.51 11.81 23.64
N SER A 18 -6.71 11.71 24.21
CA SER A 18 -7.62 12.86 24.40
C SER A 18 -6.96 13.98 25.20
N ARG A 19 -6.22 13.65 26.27
CA ARG A 19 -5.46 14.63 27.06
C ARG A 19 -4.29 15.23 26.28
N ALA A 20 -3.59 14.43 25.47
CA ALA A 20 -2.47 14.89 24.67
C ALA A 20 -2.89 15.78 23.50
N THR A 21 -4.04 15.52 22.87
CA THR A 21 -4.51 16.24 21.68
C THR A 21 -5.55 17.32 21.97
N GLY A 22 -6.14 17.33 23.17
CA GLY A 22 -7.27 18.20 23.51
C GLY A 22 -8.60 17.82 22.84
N GLN A 23 -8.64 16.70 22.12
CA GLN A 23 -9.86 16.20 21.47
C GLN A 23 -10.71 15.39 22.45
N ASN A 24 -12.03 15.30 22.23
CA ASN A 24 -12.88 14.41 23.03
C ASN A 24 -12.62 12.93 22.71
N MET A 25 -12.89 12.03 23.67
CA MET A 25 -12.62 10.60 23.53
C MET A 25 -13.35 9.95 22.33
N THR A 26 -14.56 10.41 21.99
CA THR A 26 -15.30 9.88 20.84
C THR A 26 -14.56 10.18 19.54
N ARG A 27 -14.06 11.40 19.38
CA ARG A 27 -13.28 11.82 18.21
C ARG A 27 -11.98 11.04 18.10
N VAL A 28 -11.26 10.88 19.20
CA VAL A 28 -10.04 10.06 19.27
C VAL A 28 -10.30 8.62 18.79
N VAL A 29 -11.38 7.99 19.27
CA VAL A 29 -11.71 6.62 18.87
C VAL A 29 -12.09 6.54 17.39
N ILE A 30 -12.88 7.49 16.88
CA ILE A 30 -13.27 7.53 15.46
C ILE A 30 -12.03 7.70 14.58
N GLU A 31 -11.15 8.66 14.88
CA GLU A 31 -9.94 8.93 14.11
C GLU A 31 -9.00 7.71 14.12
N ALA A 32 -8.77 7.08 15.28
CA ALA A 32 -7.93 5.89 15.38
C ALA A 32 -8.48 4.69 14.57
N LEU A 33 -9.81 4.50 14.58
CA LEU A 33 -10.46 3.46 13.78
C LEU A 33 -10.38 3.77 12.29
N GLN A 34 -10.61 5.02 11.88
CA GLN A 34 -10.52 5.45 10.49
C GLN A 34 -9.10 5.25 9.95
N GLU A 35 -8.08 5.73 10.65
CA GLU A 35 -6.68 5.52 10.25
C GLU A 35 -6.33 4.03 10.11
N ARG A 36 -6.87 3.18 11.00
CA ARG A 36 -6.63 1.74 10.91
C ARG A 36 -7.32 1.16 9.68
N LEU A 37 -8.52 1.60 9.38
CA LEU A 37 -9.26 1.18 8.18
C LEU A 37 -8.53 1.63 6.92
N ASP A 38 -8.13 2.90 6.83
CA ASP A 38 -7.39 3.46 5.68
C ASP A 38 -6.08 2.71 5.43
N ARG A 39 -5.34 2.35 6.49
CA ARG A 39 -4.12 1.53 6.35
C ARG A 39 -4.41 0.12 5.84
N ILE A 40 -5.56 -0.46 6.20
CA ILE A 40 -5.97 -1.78 5.70
C ILE A 40 -6.43 -1.68 4.24
N GLU A 41 -7.20 -0.66 3.89
CA GLU A 41 -7.71 -0.43 2.55
C GLU A 41 -6.61 -0.01 1.59
N GLY A 42 -5.68 0.87 1.99
CA GLY A 42 -4.50 1.21 1.21
C GLY A 42 -3.60 0.01 0.91
N ARG A 43 -3.52 -0.98 1.80
CA ARG A 43 -2.82 -2.26 1.54
C ARG A 43 -3.58 -3.18 0.59
N LYS A 44 -4.90 -3.03 0.48
CA LYS A 44 -5.76 -3.81 -0.43
C LYS A 44 -5.94 -3.12 -1.78
N SER A 45 -5.69 -1.81 -1.86
CA SER A 45 -5.79 -1.06 -3.10
C SER A 45 -4.80 -1.64 -4.10
N ARG A 46 -5.30 -1.97 -5.29
CA ARG A 46 -4.41 -2.20 -6.44
C ARG A 46 -3.60 -0.94 -6.67
N ALA A 47 -2.36 -1.09 -7.14
CA ALA A 47 -1.55 0.04 -7.56
C ALA A 47 -2.37 0.92 -8.51
N SER A 48 -2.34 2.22 -8.27
CA SER A 48 -2.93 3.19 -9.17
C SER A 48 -2.28 3.12 -10.54
N VAL A 49 -2.99 3.58 -11.58
CA VAL A 49 -2.44 3.67 -12.93
C VAL A 49 -1.16 4.52 -12.93
N ASP A 50 -1.13 5.61 -12.16
CA ASP A 50 0.03 6.49 -12.04
C ASP A 50 1.24 5.77 -11.41
N GLU A 51 1.03 4.94 -10.39
CA GLU A 51 2.10 4.13 -9.81
C GLU A 51 2.66 3.10 -10.81
N LEU A 52 1.76 2.47 -11.59
CA LEU A 52 2.16 1.53 -12.64
C LEU A 52 2.95 2.23 -13.74
N LEU A 53 2.52 3.41 -14.18
CA LEU A 53 3.24 4.22 -15.17
C LEU A 53 4.60 4.68 -14.63
N ALA A 54 4.67 5.13 -13.39
CA ALA A 54 5.94 5.51 -12.77
C ALA A 54 6.94 4.34 -12.70
N ILE A 55 6.46 3.11 -12.47
CA ILE A 55 7.30 1.90 -12.57
C ILE A 55 7.75 1.67 -14.01
N ALA A 56 6.83 1.77 -14.98
CA ALA A 56 7.13 1.59 -16.38
C ALA A 56 8.19 2.58 -16.89
N ASP A 57 8.09 3.86 -16.52
CA ASP A 57 9.06 4.89 -16.89
C ASP A 57 10.46 4.62 -16.32
N ARG A 58 10.53 4.22 -15.03
CA ARG A 58 11.80 3.82 -14.41
C ARG A 58 12.41 2.61 -15.09
N ALA A 59 11.59 1.60 -15.42
CA ALA A 59 12.06 0.42 -16.12
C ALA A 59 12.56 0.77 -17.54
N ALA A 60 11.83 1.61 -18.27
CA ALA A 60 12.17 2.05 -19.61
C ALA A 60 13.49 2.81 -19.66
N ALA A 61 13.80 3.62 -18.64
CA ALA A 61 15.07 4.34 -18.54
C ALA A 61 16.32 3.42 -18.51
N HIS A 62 16.15 2.16 -18.12
CA HIS A 62 17.23 1.18 -18.08
C HIS A 62 17.32 0.28 -19.33
N VAL A 63 16.36 0.38 -20.25
CA VAL A 63 16.34 -0.43 -21.47
C VAL A 63 17.36 0.12 -22.47
N ARG A 64 18.41 -0.66 -22.75
CA ARG A 64 19.38 -0.34 -23.81
C ARG A 64 18.79 -0.72 -25.17
N ARG A 65 18.95 0.18 -26.14
CA ARG A 65 18.52 -0.02 -27.53
C ARG A 65 19.72 -0.30 -28.45
N PRO A 66 19.55 -1.08 -29.53
CA PRO A 66 18.30 -1.73 -29.98
C PRO A 66 17.87 -2.88 -29.05
N LEU A 67 16.56 -3.16 -28.98
CA LEU A 67 16.10 -4.38 -28.31
C LEU A 67 16.64 -5.56 -29.10
N VAL A 68 17.35 -6.45 -28.42
CA VAL A 68 17.76 -7.73 -29.00
C VAL A 68 16.52 -8.62 -29.08
N ASP A 69 16.33 -9.29 -30.21
CA ASP A 69 15.36 -10.37 -30.25
C ASP A 69 15.86 -11.51 -29.36
N HIS A 70 15.19 -11.69 -28.23
CA HIS A 70 15.54 -12.74 -27.29
C HIS A 70 15.39 -14.13 -27.91
N ALA A 71 14.54 -14.30 -28.94
CA ALA A 71 14.43 -15.55 -29.67
C ALA A 71 15.73 -15.84 -30.42
N GLU A 72 16.25 -14.90 -31.20
CA GLU A 72 17.53 -15.05 -31.91
C GLU A 72 18.73 -15.24 -30.96
N LEU A 73 18.68 -14.59 -29.79
CA LEU A 73 19.73 -14.70 -28.77
C LEU A 73 19.75 -16.08 -28.11
N LEU A 74 18.59 -16.63 -27.77
CA LEU A 74 18.48 -17.80 -26.89
C LEU A 74 18.24 -19.11 -27.65
N TYR A 75 17.76 -19.05 -28.89
CA TYR A 75 17.38 -20.23 -29.66
C TYR A 75 18.07 -20.27 -31.03
N ASP A 76 18.35 -21.48 -31.50
CA ASP A 76 18.84 -21.75 -32.85
C ASP A 76 17.70 -21.76 -33.88
N GLU A 77 18.05 -21.97 -35.14
CA GLU A 77 17.10 -22.00 -36.26
C GLU A 77 16.07 -23.15 -36.17
N ASN A 78 16.33 -24.16 -35.33
CA ASN A 78 15.42 -25.27 -35.05
C ASN A 78 14.57 -25.02 -33.78
N GLY A 79 14.75 -23.87 -33.12
CA GLY A 79 14.06 -23.52 -31.87
C GLY A 79 14.63 -24.22 -30.64
N LEU A 80 15.84 -24.79 -30.72
CA LEU A 80 16.52 -25.38 -29.58
C LEU A 80 17.35 -24.34 -28.83
N PRO A 81 17.47 -24.43 -27.48
CA PRO A 81 18.33 -23.54 -26.72
C PRO A 81 19.77 -23.59 -27.21
N LYS A 82 20.38 -22.42 -27.41
CA LYS A 82 21.81 -22.27 -27.69
C LYS A 82 22.66 -22.46 -26.43
#